data_AF-A0AAX1SLY3-F1
#
_entry.id   AF-A0AAX1SLY3-F1
#
_cell.length_a   1.000
_cell.length_b   1.000
_cell.length_c   1.000
_cell.angle_alpha   90.00
_cell.angle_beta   90.00
_cell.angle_gamma   90.00
#
_symmetry.space_group_name_H-M   'P 1'
#
loop_
_entity.id
_entity.type
_entity.pdbx_description
1 polymer ?
#
loop_
_entity_poly.entity_id
_entity_poly.type
_entity_poly.pdbx_seq_one_letter_code
_entity_poly.pdbx_strand_id
1 'polypeptide(L)'
;MLNIQLEQVLPSEIERRSFELIDQELKSMGIRLKPEQEPVIKRAIHTTADFEYAGNLVFSEHAVQKGIDALKQGAVIVTDTNMGWSGVNKRKLSALGGEALCFMADKDVAEEAAEKGTTRAVASMEKAARLFGRSRPCIFAIGNAPTALIRLYELVKEGSISPSLVIGAPVGFVNVVQSKELILTLEDTPYIVAKGRKGGSNVAAAICNALLYQIG
;
A
#
# COMPACT_ATOMS: atom_id res chain seq x y z
N MET A 1 -25.81 -35.16 -4.82
CA MET A 1 -24.34 -35.13 -4.77
C MET A 1 -23.88 -33.78 -5.29
N LEU A 2 -23.01 -33.08 -4.56
CA LEU A 2 -22.35 -31.88 -5.07
C LEU A 2 -21.37 -32.32 -6.16
N ASN A 3 -21.59 -31.88 -7.40
CA ASN A 3 -20.64 -32.08 -8.48
C ASN A 3 -19.64 -30.90 -8.46
N ILE A 4 -18.55 -31.07 -7.72
CA ILE A 4 -17.47 -30.09 -7.64
C ILE A 4 -16.48 -30.38 -8.77
N GLN A 5 -16.39 -29.49 -9.75
CA GLN A 5 -15.39 -29.56 -10.81
C GLN A 5 -14.15 -28.76 -10.42
N LEU A 6 -12.97 -29.38 -10.53
CA LEU A 6 -11.68 -28.75 -10.28
C LEU A 6 -10.96 -28.50 -11.60
N GLU A 7 -10.61 -27.25 -11.90
CA GLU A 7 -9.77 -26.91 -13.04
C GLU A 7 -8.33 -27.32 -12.75
N GLN A 8 -7.70 -28.10 -13.65
CA GLN A 8 -6.29 -28.44 -13.54
C GLN A 8 -5.45 -27.38 -14.26
N VAL A 9 -4.66 -26.63 -13.49
CA VAL A 9 -3.75 -25.59 -14.00
C VAL A 9 -2.35 -25.88 -13.46
N LEU A 10 -1.32 -25.74 -14.29
CA LEU A 10 0.06 -25.90 -13.84
C LEU A 10 0.39 -24.82 -12.79
N PRO A 11 1.14 -25.13 -11.71
CA PRO A 11 1.48 -24.14 -10.68
C PRO A 11 2.08 -22.84 -11.22
N SER A 12 2.89 -22.93 -12.29
CA SER A 12 3.49 -21.77 -12.98
C SER A 12 2.49 -20.91 -13.76
N GLU A 13 1.31 -21.43 -14.07
CA GLU A 13 0.27 -20.76 -14.85
C GLU A 13 -0.90 -20.25 -14.00
N ILE A 14 -1.00 -20.67 -12.73
CA ILE A 14 -2.10 -20.29 -11.83
C ILE A 14 -2.24 -18.77 -11.75
N GLU A 15 -1.16 -18.03 -11.55
CA GLU A 15 -1.24 -16.57 -11.45
C GLU A 15 -1.75 -15.94 -12.76
N ARG A 16 -1.20 -16.36 -13.90
CA ARG A 16 -1.65 -15.88 -15.22
C ARG A 16 -3.13 -16.16 -15.41
N ARG A 17 -3.56 -17.38 -15.10
CA ARG A 17 -4.95 -17.82 -15.21
C ARG A 17 -5.88 -17.01 -14.30
N SER A 18 -5.48 -16.73 -13.06
CA SER A 18 -6.23 -15.86 -12.16
C SER A 18 -6.42 -14.46 -12.74
N PHE A 19 -5.39 -13.86 -13.35
CA PHE A 19 -5.53 -12.55 -13.99
C PHE A 19 -6.44 -12.57 -15.22
N GLU A 20 -6.40 -13.64 -16.04
CA GLU A 20 -7.34 -13.82 -17.15
C GLU A 20 -8.80 -13.88 -16.67
N LEU A 21 -9.06 -14.55 -15.54
CA LEU A 21 -10.40 -14.63 -14.95
C LEU A 21 -10.85 -13.29 -14.39
N ILE A 22 -9.97 -12.58 -13.68
CA ILE A 22 -10.23 -11.21 -13.20
C ILE A 22 -10.58 -10.29 -14.38
N ASP A 23 -9.88 -10.41 -15.51
CA ASP A 23 -10.18 -9.66 -16.73
C ASP A 23 -11.57 -9.93 -17.29
N GLN A 24 -11.95 -11.19 -17.36
CA GLN A 24 -13.26 -11.60 -17.87
C GLN A 24 -14.39 -11.10 -16.98
N GLU A 25 -14.21 -11.15 -15.66
CA GLU A 25 -15.21 -10.70 -14.69
C GLU A 25 -15.33 -9.17 -14.66
N LEU A 26 -14.22 -8.43 -14.68
CA LEU A 26 -14.27 -6.96 -14.85
C LEU A 26 -15.01 -6.57 -16.13
N LYS A 27 -14.75 -7.28 -17.24
CA LYS A 27 -15.42 -7.04 -18.52
C LYS A 27 -16.92 -7.37 -18.45
N SER A 28 -17.32 -8.45 -17.79
CA SER A 28 -18.74 -8.81 -17.64
C SER A 28 -19.51 -7.81 -16.77
N MET A 29 -18.83 -7.17 -15.81
CA MET A 29 -19.35 -6.06 -15.02
C MET A 29 -19.38 -4.72 -15.77
N GLY A 30 -18.89 -4.67 -17.01
CA GLY A 30 -18.80 -3.43 -17.79
C GLY A 30 -17.73 -2.44 -17.29
N ILE A 31 -16.79 -2.91 -16.47
CA ILE A 31 -15.74 -2.08 -15.88
C ILE A 31 -14.53 -2.04 -16.81
N ARG A 32 -14.11 -0.84 -17.18
CA ARG A 32 -12.87 -0.60 -17.94
C ARG A 32 -11.88 0.19 -17.09
N LEU A 33 -10.75 -0.45 -16.77
CA LEU A 33 -9.70 0.17 -15.98
C LEU A 33 -8.82 1.09 -16.85
N LYS A 34 -8.23 2.12 -16.23
CA LYS A 34 -7.21 2.94 -16.87
C LYS A 34 -5.93 2.11 -17.00
N PRO A 35 -5.24 2.09 -18.16
CA PRO A 35 -4.05 1.25 -18.36
C PRO A 35 -2.97 1.42 -17.30
N GLU A 36 -2.74 2.67 -16.83
CA GLU A 36 -1.77 2.97 -15.77
C GLU A 36 -2.15 2.33 -14.41
N GLN A 37 -3.44 2.27 -14.09
CA GLN A 37 -3.93 1.82 -12.78
C GLN A 37 -4.24 0.32 -12.76
N GLU A 38 -4.46 -0.26 -13.94
CA GLU A 38 -4.93 -1.62 -14.13
C GLU A 38 -4.05 -2.69 -13.43
N PRO A 39 -2.71 -2.67 -13.52
CA PRO A 39 -1.88 -3.66 -12.83
C PRO A 39 -2.04 -3.60 -11.30
N VAL A 40 -2.20 -2.39 -10.75
CA VAL A 40 -2.37 -2.17 -9.31
C VAL A 40 -3.74 -2.66 -8.83
N ILE A 41 -4.81 -2.26 -9.54
CA ILE A 41 -6.18 -2.65 -9.21
C ILE A 41 -6.34 -4.16 -9.32
N LYS A 42 -5.89 -4.78 -10.42
CA LYS A 42 -5.97 -6.24 -10.60
C LYS A 42 -5.20 -6.98 -9.52
N ARG A 43 -4.03 -6.49 -9.11
CA ARG A 43 -3.26 -7.14 -8.04
C ARG A 43 -3.96 -7.05 -6.68
N ALA A 44 -4.66 -5.95 -6.40
CA ALA A 44 -5.52 -5.81 -5.22
C ALA A 44 -6.72 -6.78 -5.28
N ILE A 45 -7.38 -6.93 -6.43
CA ILE A 45 -8.45 -7.91 -6.63
C ILE A 45 -7.90 -9.33 -6.44
N HIS A 46 -6.78 -9.67 -7.09
CA HIS A 46 -6.16 -11.00 -7.01
C HIS A 46 -5.87 -11.43 -5.56
N THR A 47 -5.41 -10.52 -4.70
CA THR A 47 -5.10 -10.87 -3.31
C THR A 47 -6.33 -10.92 -2.39
N THR A 48 -7.49 -10.43 -2.83
CA THR A 48 -8.69 -10.29 -2.00
C THR A 48 -9.92 -11.04 -2.54
N ALA A 49 -9.90 -11.44 -3.81
CA ALA A 49 -11.06 -11.88 -4.58
C ALA A 49 -12.23 -10.87 -4.54
N ASP A 50 -11.93 -9.58 -4.41
CA ASP A 50 -12.93 -8.52 -4.20
C ASP A 50 -12.89 -7.48 -5.33
N PHE A 51 -13.86 -7.55 -6.24
CA PHE A 51 -13.95 -6.66 -7.40
C PHE A 51 -14.34 -5.22 -7.05
N GLU A 52 -14.79 -4.94 -5.83
CA GLU A 52 -15.08 -3.55 -5.44
C GLU A 52 -13.83 -2.67 -5.44
N TYR A 53 -12.62 -3.24 -5.35
CA TYR A 53 -11.37 -2.47 -5.51
C TYR A 53 -11.26 -1.76 -6.86
N ALA A 54 -11.99 -2.20 -7.89
CA ALA A 54 -12.05 -1.50 -9.16
C ALA A 54 -12.69 -0.09 -9.05
N GLY A 55 -13.59 0.11 -8.09
CA GLY A 55 -14.19 1.42 -7.81
C GLY A 55 -13.65 2.11 -6.54
N ASN A 56 -13.17 1.33 -5.56
CA ASN A 56 -12.76 1.85 -4.26
C ASN A 56 -11.29 2.29 -4.22
N LEU A 57 -10.44 1.84 -5.14
CA LEU A 57 -9.04 2.23 -5.18
C LEU A 57 -8.89 3.56 -5.93
N VAL A 58 -8.53 4.61 -5.20
CA VAL A 58 -8.42 5.99 -5.72
C VAL A 58 -6.97 6.40 -5.78
N PHE A 59 -6.61 7.08 -6.86
CA PHE A 59 -5.24 7.46 -7.20
C PHE A 59 -5.17 8.98 -7.31
N SER A 60 -4.14 9.60 -6.74
CA SER A 60 -3.78 10.96 -7.12
C SER A 60 -3.24 11.00 -8.55
N GLU A 61 -3.06 12.20 -9.10
CA GLU A 61 -2.47 12.37 -10.42
C GLU A 61 -1.06 11.75 -10.49
N HIS A 62 -0.85 10.91 -11.52
CA HIS A 62 0.39 10.18 -11.78
C HIS A 62 0.94 9.34 -10.60
N ALA A 63 0.08 8.90 -9.67
CA ALA A 63 0.51 8.17 -8.47
C ALA A 63 1.34 6.92 -8.78
N VAL A 64 0.95 6.15 -9.80
CA VAL A 64 1.64 4.91 -10.20
C VAL A 64 3.02 5.25 -10.76
N GLN A 65 3.08 6.18 -11.70
CA GLN A 65 4.35 6.62 -12.29
C GLN A 65 5.32 7.18 -11.22
N LYS A 66 4.84 8.09 -10.35
CA LYS A 66 5.65 8.66 -9.26
C LYS A 66 6.15 7.60 -8.28
N GLY A 67 5.31 6.61 -7.96
CA GLY A 67 5.70 5.45 -7.15
C GLY A 67 6.79 4.61 -7.80
N ILE A 68 6.64 4.30 -9.09
CA ILE A 68 7.65 3.55 -9.87
C ILE A 68 8.98 4.31 -9.92
N ASP A 69 8.95 5.63 -10.14
CA ASP A 69 10.16 6.45 -10.23
C ASP A 69 10.88 6.52 -8.87
N ALA A 70 10.15 6.63 -7.76
CA ALA A 70 10.73 6.55 -6.43
C ALA A 70 11.41 5.19 -6.18
N LEU A 71 10.77 4.08 -6.56
CA LEU A 71 11.36 2.75 -6.44
C LEU A 71 12.67 2.62 -7.25
N LYS A 72 12.70 3.14 -8.48
CA LYS A 72 13.93 3.17 -9.31
C LYS A 72 15.05 4.02 -8.71
N GLN A 73 14.71 5.00 -7.87
CA GLN A 73 15.65 5.84 -7.13
C GLN A 73 16.07 5.23 -5.77
N GLY A 74 15.75 3.96 -5.52
CA GLY A 74 16.13 3.27 -4.28
C GLY A 74 15.30 3.72 -3.07
N ALA A 75 14.00 3.96 -3.26
CA ALA A 75 13.09 4.35 -2.19
C ALA A 75 13.07 3.37 -1.01
N VAL A 76 12.84 3.94 0.17
CA VAL A 76 12.52 3.19 1.39
C VAL A 76 11.01 2.97 1.46
N ILE A 77 10.57 1.72 1.56
CA ILE A 77 9.16 1.39 1.84
C ILE A 77 8.99 1.24 3.36
N VAL A 78 8.25 2.15 3.98
CA VAL A 78 7.92 2.07 5.41
C VAL A 78 6.52 1.52 5.57
N THR A 79 6.36 0.49 6.39
CA THR A 79 5.07 -0.16 6.66
C THR A 79 4.64 0.01 8.12
N ASP A 80 3.33 -0.04 8.36
CA ASP A 80 2.75 0.06 9.71
C ASP A 80 2.57 -1.31 10.40
N THR A 81 2.88 -2.41 9.72
CA THR A 81 2.80 -3.77 10.28
C THR A 81 3.91 -4.68 9.75
N ASN A 82 4.34 -5.63 10.58
CA ASN A 82 5.24 -6.70 10.13
C ASN A 82 4.62 -7.58 9.03
N MET A 83 3.29 -7.68 8.98
CA MET A 83 2.59 -8.41 7.92
C MET A 83 2.75 -7.71 6.57
N GLY A 84 2.56 -6.38 6.53
CA GLY A 84 2.78 -5.57 5.33
C GLY A 84 4.23 -5.64 4.87
N TRP A 85 5.16 -5.45 5.80
CA TRP A 85 6.60 -5.60 5.55
C TRP A 85 6.98 -6.98 4.99
N SER A 86 6.42 -8.05 5.57
CA SER A 86 6.68 -9.42 5.13
C SER A 86 6.20 -9.64 3.70
N GLY A 87 5.03 -9.10 3.35
CA GLY A 87 4.42 -9.22 2.03
C GLY A 87 5.13 -8.46 0.90
N VAL A 88 5.98 -7.48 1.20
CA VAL A 88 6.77 -6.77 0.17
C VAL A 88 7.86 -7.68 -0.39
N ASN A 89 7.99 -7.70 -1.73
CA ASN A 89 9.06 -8.40 -2.45
C ASN A 89 10.42 -7.70 -2.27
N LYS A 90 11.05 -8.00 -1.14
CA LYS A 90 12.33 -7.42 -0.71
C LYS A 90 13.47 -7.68 -1.69
N ARG A 91 13.47 -8.80 -2.42
CA ARG A 91 14.50 -9.13 -3.41
C ARG A 91 14.46 -8.19 -4.62
N LYS A 92 13.27 -7.91 -5.18
CA LYS A 92 13.12 -6.94 -6.29
C LYS A 92 13.43 -5.53 -5.80
N LEU A 93 12.97 -5.18 -4.59
CA LEU A 93 13.24 -3.86 -4.00
C LEU A 93 14.73 -3.61 -3.78
N SER A 94 15.46 -4.57 -3.22
CA SER A 94 16.89 -4.45 -2.96
C SER A 94 17.73 -4.40 -4.24
N ALA A 95 17.29 -5.07 -5.32
CA ALA A 95 17.91 -4.95 -6.64
C ALA A 95 17.85 -3.52 -7.21
N LEU A 96 16.91 -2.69 -6.74
CA LEU A 96 16.77 -1.28 -7.10
C LEU A 96 17.46 -0.34 -6.09
N GLY A 97 18.20 -0.88 -5.11
CA GLY A 97 18.82 -0.10 -4.02
C GLY A 97 17.83 0.36 -2.93
N GLY A 98 16.58 -0.11 -2.98
CA GLY A 98 15.57 0.17 -1.96
C GLY A 98 15.60 -0.81 -0.80
N GLU A 99 14.84 -0.51 0.25
CA GLU A 99 14.65 -1.41 1.40
C GLU A 99 13.24 -1.26 1.98
N ALA A 100 12.74 -2.31 2.63
CA ALA A 100 11.46 -2.29 3.32
C ALA A 100 11.68 -2.32 4.84
N LEU A 101 11.04 -1.41 5.57
CA LEU A 101 11.20 -1.25 7.01
C LEU A 101 9.85 -1.26 7.74
N CYS A 102 9.87 -1.72 8.98
CA CYS A 102 8.76 -1.67 9.92
C CYS A 102 9.33 -1.46 11.33
N PHE A 103 9.00 -0.33 11.95
CA PHE A 103 9.56 0.03 13.26
C PHE A 103 8.69 -0.41 14.44
N MET A 104 7.60 -1.14 14.18
CA MET A 104 6.60 -1.51 15.20
C MET A 104 7.15 -2.39 16.33
N ALA A 105 8.24 -3.12 16.06
CA ALA A 105 8.91 -3.99 17.02
C ALA A 105 10.10 -3.31 17.73
N ASP A 106 10.44 -2.08 17.36
CA ASP A 106 11.61 -1.41 17.92
C ASP A 106 11.33 -0.93 19.35
N LYS A 107 12.34 -1.07 20.20
CA LYS A 107 12.24 -0.71 21.63
C LYS A 107 12.00 0.78 21.82
N ASP A 108 12.70 1.62 21.06
CA ASP A 108 12.56 3.08 21.10
C ASP A 108 11.16 3.54 20.67
N VAL A 109 10.56 2.89 19.68
CA VAL A 109 9.17 3.16 19.26
C VAL A 109 8.16 2.81 20.35
N ALA A 110 8.39 1.71 21.08
CA ALA A 110 7.52 1.34 22.20
C ALA A 110 7.63 2.32 23.38
N GLU A 111 8.85 2.76 23.70
CA GLU A 111 9.12 3.74 24.75
C GLU A 111 8.52 5.11 24.42
N GLU A 112 8.75 5.62 23.21
CA GLU A 112 8.22 6.91 22.75
C GLU A 112 6.68 6.93 22.71
N ALA A 113 6.05 5.83 22.29
CA ALA A 113 4.59 5.70 22.31
C ALA A 113 4.03 5.75 23.74
N ALA A 114 4.68 5.07 24.69
CA ALA A 114 4.26 5.06 26.08
C ALA A 114 4.45 6.43 26.75
N GLU A 115 5.60 7.07 26.54
CA GLU A 115 5.92 8.40 27.09
C GLU A 115 4.93 9.47 26.61
N LYS A 116 4.58 9.44 25.32
CA LYS A 116 3.67 10.42 24.70
C LYS A 116 2.19 10.05 24.82
N GLY A 117 1.84 8.89 25.37
CA GLY A 117 0.46 8.39 25.43
C GLY A 117 -0.17 8.16 24.04
N THR A 118 0.64 7.78 23.05
CA THR A 118 0.20 7.54 21.66
C THR A 118 0.31 6.06 21.29
N THR A 119 -0.02 5.70 20.04
CA THR A 119 0.17 4.33 19.56
C THR A 119 1.58 4.14 19.04
N ARG A 120 2.08 2.90 19.06
CA ARG A 120 3.34 2.53 18.37
C ARG A 120 3.33 2.89 16.88
N ALA A 121 2.15 2.91 16.25
CA ALA A 121 1.99 3.27 14.86
C ALA A 121 2.28 4.76 14.63
N VAL A 122 1.88 5.64 15.57
CA VAL A 122 2.23 7.07 15.57
C VAL A 122 3.74 7.24 15.72
N ALA A 123 4.34 6.67 16.77
CA ALA A 123 5.78 6.77 17.01
C ALA A 123 6.63 6.19 15.86
N SER A 124 6.17 5.13 15.21
CA SER A 124 6.80 4.56 14.00
C SER A 124 6.86 5.57 12.84
N MET A 125 5.80 6.34 12.61
CA MET A 125 5.79 7.39 11.57
C MET A 125 6.72 8.55 11.94
N GLU A 126 6.77 8.94 13.21
CA GLU A 126 7.70 9.99 13.68
C GLU A 126 9.15 9.56 13.49
N LYS A 127 9.48 8.29 13.83
CA LYS A 127 10.80 7.72 13.58
C LYS A 127 11.15 7.72 12.10
N ALA A 128 10.23 7.29 11.23
CA ALA A 128 10.43 7.32 9.78
C ALA A 128 10.72 8.74 9.26
N ALA A 129 9.97 9.74 9.73
CA ALA A 129 10.18 11.14 9.38
C ALA A 129 11.56 11.64 9.81
N ARG A 130 12.00 11.33 11.04
CA ARG A 130 13.34 11.71 11.53
C ARG A 130 14.47 11.08 10.71
N LEU A 131 14.33 9.82 10.31
CA LEU A 131 15.37 9.09 9.59
C LEU A 131 15.46 9.50 8.11
N PHE A 132 14.31 9.67 7.45
CA PHE A 132 14.26 9.75 5.99
C PHE A 132 13.66 11.01 5.42
N GLY A 133 13.01 11.86 6.23
CA GLY A 133 12.18 12.98 5.74
C GLY A 133 12.88 13.94 4.79
N ARG A 134 14.22 13.95 4.74
CA ARG A 134 15.03 14.79 3.84
C ARG A 134 16.18 14.07 3.15
N SER A 135 16.32 12.75 3.33
CA SER A 135 17.53 12.02 2.91
C SER A 135 17.30 11.05 1.77
N ARG A 136 16.11 10.47 1.65
CA ARG A 136 15.78 9.46 0.61
C ARG A 136 14.31 9.53 0.21
N PRO A 137 13.96 9.14 -1.04
CA PRO A 137 12.56 8.92 -1.42
C PRO A 137 11.90 7.89 -0.50
N CYS A 138 10.68 8.18 -0.04
CA CYS A 138 9.93 7.30 0.85
C CYS A 138 8.56 6.96 0.30
N ILE A 139 8.20 5.68 0.41
CA ILE A 139 6.86 5.18 0.16
C ILE A 139 6.30 4.66 1.48
N PHE A 140 5.15 5.17 1.90
CA PHE A 140 4.48 4.70 3.11
C PHE A 140 3.35 3.76 2.74
N ALA A 141 3.43 2.51 3.19
CA ALA A 141 2.42 1.48 2.95
C ALA A 141 1.69 1.13 4.23
N ILE A 142 0.55 1.79 4.44
CA ILE A 142 -0.24 1.73 5.67
C ILE A 142 -1.44 0.83 5.45
N GLY A 143 -1.40 -0.38 6.00
CA GLY A 143 -2.40 -1.42 5.78
C GLY A 143 -3.32 -1.72 6.95
N ASN A 144 -3.06 -1.18 8.16
CA ASN A 144 -3.82 -1.56 9.35
C ASN A 144 -4.19 -0.40 10.27
N ALA A 145 -3.21 0.43 10.67
CA ALA A 145 -3.38 1.42 11.71
C ALA A 145 -3.87 2.77 11.13
N PRO A 146 -5.13 3.16 11.33
CA PRO A 146 -5.59 4.50 10.93
C PRO A 146 -4.82 5.61 11.65
N THR A 147 -4.32 5.35 12.86
CA THR A 147 -3.48 6.30 13.60
C THR A 147 -2.14 6.58 12.94
N ALA A 148 -1.54 5.60 12.24
CA ALA A 148 -0.34 5.85 11.42
C ALA A 148 -0.68 6.77 10.24
N LEU A 149 -1.81 6.55 9.56
CA LEU A 149 -2.19 7.35 8.41
C LEU A 149 -2.52 8.80 8.79
N ILE A 150 -3.20 9.00 9.93
CA ILE A 150 -3.46 10.32 10.50
C ILE A 150 -2.15 11.02 10.86
N ARG A 151 -1.23 10.34 11.57
CA ARG A 151 0.05 10.96 11.93
C ARG A 151 0.89 11.30 10.69
N LEU A 152 0.89 10.44 9.68
CA LEU A 152 1.58 10.70 8.43
C LEU A 152 1.04 11.95 7.74
N TYR A 153 -0.29 12.12 7.68
CA TYR A 153 -0.91 13.34 7.18
C TYR A 153 -0.41 14.60 7.93
N GLU A 154 -0.38 14.56 9.25
CA GLU A 154 0.12 15.68 10.07
C GLU A 154 1.59 15.98 9.77
N LEU A 155 2.45 14.96 9.72
CA LEU A 155 3.88 15.12 9.42
C LEU A 155 4.12 15.72 8.02
N VAL A 156 3.26 15.39 7.04
CA VAL A 156 3.28 16.03 5.72
C VAL A 156 2.89 17.51 5.81
N LYS A 157 1.81 17.83 6.52
CA LYS A 157 1.37 19.22 6.72
C LYS A 157 2.38 20.07 7.50
N GLU A 158 3.13 19.46 8.40
CA GLU A 158 4.24 20.08 9.15
C GLU A 158 5.49 20.30 8.28
N GLY A 159 5.58 19.67 7.10
CA GLY A 159 6.80 19.68 6.28
C GLY A 159 7.94 18.82 6.85
N SER A 160 7.63 17.95 7.82
CA SER A 160 8.56 17.02 8.45
C SER A 160 8.94 15.87 7.50
N ILE A 161 8.07 15.56 6.54
CA ILE A 161 8.31 14.57 5.49
C ILE A 161 7.57 14.93 4.20
N SER A 162 8.15 14.57 3.06
CA SER A 162 7.51 14.64 1.74
C SER A 162 7.51 13.26 1.09
N PRO A 163 6.47 12.42 1.32
CA PRO A 163 6.38 11.09 0.75
C PRO A 163 6.37 11.13 -0.78
N SER A 164 7.15 10.26 -1.40
CA SER A 164 7.07 10.04 -2.85
C SER A 164 5.80 9.29 -3.24
N LEU A 165 5.23 8.51 -2.30
CA LEU A 165 3.91 7.90 -2.43
C LEU A 165 3.35 7.49 -1.06
N VAL A 166 2.05 7.72 -0.83
CA VAL A 166 1.29 7.17 0.30
C VAL A 166 0.31 6.11 -0.19
N ILE A 167 0.48 4.86 0.24
CA ILE A 167 -0.47 3.77 0.04
C ILE A 167 -1.32 3.68 1.32
N GLY A 168 -2.53 4.23 1.26
CA GLY A 168 -3.48 4.33 2.37
C GLY A 168 -4.55 3.24 2.30
N ALA A 169 -4.30 2.10 2.93
CA ALA A 169 -5.22 0.96 2.97
C ALA A 169 -5.48 0.40 4.38
N PRO A 170 -5.61 1.20 5.47
CA PRO A 170 -6.03 0.64 6.75
C PRO A 170 -7.42 0.01 6.64
N VAL A 171 -7.61 -1.14 7.28
CA VAL A 171 -8.89 -1.86 7.32
C VAL A 171 -9.55 -1.71 8.67
N GLY A 172 -10.88 -1.65 8.71
CA GLY A 172 -11.65 -1.69 9.95
C GLY A 172 -12.75 -0.63 10.02
N PHE A 173 -13.16 -0.32 11.24
CA PHE A 173 -14.42 0.40 11.49
C PHE A 173 -14.23 1.76 12.16
N VAL A 174 -13.22 1.91 13.02
CA VAL A 174 -12.99 3.13 13.81
C VAL A 174 -11.93 3.99 13.13
N ASN A 175 -12.28 5.23 12.80
CA ASN A 175 -11.40 6.24 12.18
C ASN A 175 -10.75 5.86 10.84
N VAL A 176 -11.08 4.69 10.27
CA VAL A 176 -10.50 4.19 9.02
C VAL A 176 -10.89 5.07 7.84
N VAL A 177 -12.18 5.35 7.67
CA VAL A 177 -12.66 6.18 6.56
C VAL A 177 -12.07 7.59 6.67
N GLN A 178 -12.17 8.20 7.86
CA GLN A 178 -11.67 9.54 8.15
C GLN A 178 -10.17 9.65 7.88
N SER A 179 -9.37 8.67 8.33
CA SER A 179 -7.93 8.66 8.10
C SER A 179 -7.54 8.66 6.62
N LYS A 180 -8.35 7.99 5.78
CA LYS A 180 -8.14 7.91 4.35
C LYS A 180 -8.57 9.19 3.64
N GLU A 181 -9.72 9.74 4.01
CA GLU A 181 -10.19 11.01 3.45
C GLU A 181 -9.20 12.15 3.73
N LEU A 182 -8.51 12.16 4.88
CA LEU A 182 -7.43 13.13 5.13
C LEU A 182 -6.33 13.09 4.06
N ILE A 183 -5.86 11.90 3.69
CA ILE A 183 -4.83 11.73 2.65
C ILE A 183 -5.32 12.22 1.30
N LEU A 184 -6.60 12.03 0.98
CA LEU A 184 -7.19 12.51 -0.26
C LEU A 184 -7.22 14.04 -0.37
N THR A 185 -7.00 14.78 0.72
CA THR A 185 -6.90 16.24 0.71
C THR A 185 -5.49 16.76 0.43
N LEU A 186 -4.48 15.88 0.34
CA LEU A 186 -3.11 16.28 0.04
C LEU A 186 -2.91 16.48 -1.46
N GLU A 187 -2.89 17.74 -1.91
CA GLU A 187 -2.73 18.11 -3.32
C GLU A 187 -1.34 17.77 -3.87
N ASP A 188 -0.28 17.99 -3.08
CA ASP A 188 1.11 17.83 -3.52
C ASP A 188 1.72 16.45 -3.18
N THR A 189 0.98 15.58 -2.51
CA THR A 189 1.49 14.27 -2.06
C THR A 189 0.86 13.13 -2.86
N PRO A 190 1.64 12.34 -3.61
CA PRO A 190 1.09 11.24 -4.37
C PRO A 190 0.46 10.18 -3.47
N TYR A 191 -0.71 9.66 -3.83
CA TYR A 191 -1.37 8.62 -3.04
C TYR A 191 -2.11 7.56 -3.88
N ILE A 192 -2.23 6.37 -3.29
CA ILE A 192 -3.13 5.30 -3.70
C ILE A 192 -3.91 4.86 -2.46
N VAL A 193 -5.21 5.13 -2.42
CA VAL A 193 -6.04 4.96 -1.22
C VAL A 193 -7.20 4.01 -1.52
N ALA A 194 -7.38 2.99 -0.67
CA ALA A 194 -8.54 2.12 -0.71
C ALA A 194 -9.69 2.75 0.08
N LYS A 195 -10.59 3.52 -0.57
CA LYS A 195 -11.68 4.24 0.09
C LYS A 195 -12.61 3.31 0.88
N GLY A 196 -13.32 3.88 1.84
CA GLY A 196 -14.20 3.13 2.73
C GLY A 196 -13.45 2.31 3.78
N ARG A 197 -14.06 1.21 4.23
CA ARG A 197 -13.56 0.38 5.34
C ARG A 197 -12.62 -0.74 4.91
N LYS A 198 -12.63 -1.10 3.63
CA LYS A 198 -11.82 -2.16 3.05
C LYS A 198 -10.35 -1.74 2.95
N GLY A 199 -9.46 -2.70 3.05
CA GLY A 199 -8.02 -2.50 3.06
C GLY A 199 -7.31 -3.73 3.58
N GLY A 200 -6.16 -3.53 4.19
CA GLY A 200 -5.40 -4.58 4.84
C GLY A 200 -3.92 -4.48 4.52
N SER A 201 -3.11 -5.15 5.35
CA SER A 201 -1.66 -5.27 5.10
C SER A 201 -1.36 -6.04 3.81
N ASN A 202 -2.20 -7.01 3.44
CA ASN A 202 -2.14 -7.71 2.16
C ASN A 202 -2.38 -6.76 0.97
N VAL A 203 -3.34 -5.85 1.08
CA VAL A 203 -3.65 -4.86 0.03
C VAL A 203 -2.52 -3.85 -0.12
N ALA A 204 -2.01 -3.32 0.99
CA ALA A 204 -0.87 -2.40 0.97
C ALA A 204 0.37 -3.05 0.33
N ALA A 205 0.71 -4.29 0.71
CA ALA A 205 1.81 -5.04 0.12
C ALA A 205 1.56 -5.39 -1.36
N ALA A 206 0.33 -5.74 -1.73
CA ALA A 206 -0.06 -6.02 -3.11
C ALA A 206 0.13 -4.80 -4.02
N ILE A 207 -0.20 -3.60 -3.54
CA ILE A 207 0.04 -2.35 -4.26
C ILE A 207 1.55 -2.11 -4.42
N CYS A 208 2.35 -2.23 -3.35
CA CYS A 208 3.81 -2.13 -3.46
C CYS A 208 4.38 -3.10 -4.51
N ASN A 209 3.96 -4.36 -4.46
CA ASN A 209 4.43 -5.40 -5.38
C ASN A 209 3.96 -5.15 -6.82
N ALA A 210 2.75 -4.64 -7.03
CA ALA A 210 2.27 -4.26 -8.36
C ALA A 210 3.14 -3.17 -8.98
N LEU A 211 3.62 -2.20 -8.19
CA LEU A 211 4.57 -1.19 -8.66
C LEU A 211 5.93 -1.81 -8.96
N LEU A 212 6.46 -2.66 -8.07
CA LEU A 212 7.73 -3.36 -8.25
C LEU A 212 7.75 -4.27 -9.49
N TYR A 213 6.64 -4.92 -9.82
CA TYR A 213 6.56 -5.86 -10.94
C TYR A 213 6.44 -5.17 -12.30
N GLN A 214 6.10 -3.88 -12.31
CA GLN A 214 6.16 -3.05 -13.51
C GLN A 214 7.60 -2.56 -13.81
N ILE A 215 8.52 -2.77 -12.86
CA ILE A 215 9.95 -2.49 -13.03
C ILE A 215 10.61 -3.83 -13.35
N GLY A 216 11.16 -3.95 -14.57
CA GLY A 216 11.74 -5.16 -15.17
C GLY A 216 12.30 -6.17 -14.18
#